data_AF-A0A654CND7-F1
#
_entry.id   AF-A0A654CND7-F1
#
_cell.length_a   1.000
_cell.length_b   1.000
_cell.length_c   1.000
_cell.angle_alpha   90.00
_cell.angle_beta   90.00
_cell.angle_gamma   90.00
#
_symmetry.space_group_name_H-M   'P 1'
#
loop_
_entity.id
_entity.type
_entity.pdbx_description
1 polymer ?
#
loop_
_entity_poly.entity_id
_entity_poly.type
_entity_poly.pdbx_seq_one_letter_code
_entity_poly.pdbx_strand_id
1 'polypeptide(L)'
;MRTITYLSLTMAAVTSIAARADDGDLQRALIEASCVNAKITSLAPVGKTQVYEANCFDSSHKRIRIVCLTGRCVADNPYAGRDDSDNER
;
A
#
# COMPACT_ATOMS: atom_id res chain seq x y z
N MET A 1 -37.18 42.48 20.34
CA MET A 1 -37.47 41.21 19.63
C MET A 1 -36.15 40.69 19.07
N ARG A 2 -35.70 39.52 19.53
CA ARG A 2 -34.39 38.93 19.18
C ARG A 2 -34.59 37.91 18.06
N THR A 3 -34.02 38.14 16.89
CA THR A 3 -33.99 37.18 15.78
C THR A 3 -32.76 36.28 15.92
N ILE A 4 -33.00 34.98 16.09
CA ILE A 4 -31.97 33.93 16.17
C ILE A 4 -31.82 33.36 14.76
N THR A 5 -30.66 33.54 14.15
CA THR A 5 -30.36 32.96 12.82
C THR A 5 -29.65 31.62 13.02
N TYR A 6 -30.23 30.57 12.43
CA TYR A 6 -29.84 29.17 12.60
C TYR A 6 -28.46 28.87 12.00
N LEU A 7 -27.61 28.22 12.79
CA LEU A 7 -26.32 27.67 12.35
C LEU A 7 -26.60 26.36 11.59
N SER A 8 -26.62 26.41 10.26
CA SER A 8 -26.75 25.22 9.42
C SER A 8 -25.43 24.45 9.42
N LEU A 9 -25.38 23.39 10.22
CA LEU A 9 -24.27 22.44 10.26
C LEU A 9 -24.34 21.58 8.98
N THR A 10 -23.55 21.91 7.97
CA THR A 10 -23.39 21.07 6.78
C THR A 10 -22.59 19.83 7.15
N MET A 11 -23.26 18.70 7.30
CA MET A 11 -22.62 17.39 7.38
C MET A 11 -21.85 17.16 6.07
N ALA A 12 -20.52 17.28 6.12
CA ALA A 12 -19.65 16.84 5.05
C ALA A 12 -19.83 15.32 4.91
N ALA A 13 -20.31 14.89 3.74
CA ALA A 13 -20.41 13.47 3.41
C ALA A 13 -19.01 12.86 3.48
N VAL A 14 -18.79 11.98 4.46
CA VAL A 14 -17.59 11.14 4.53
C VAL A 14 -17.73 10.15 3.38
N THR A 15 -17.07 10.44 2.26
CA THR A 15 -16.94 9.46 1.17
C THR A 15 -16.07 8.34 1.72
N SER A 16 -16.70 7.23 2.10
CA SER A 16 -16.04 5.99 2.45
C SER A 16 -15.24 5.54 1.23
N ILE A 17 -13.93 5.71 1.32
CA ILE A 17 -12.99 5.06 0.40
C ILE A 17 -13.26 3.57 0.63
N ALA A 18 -13.69 2.87 -0.41
CA ALA A 18 -13.88 1.43 -0.36
C ALA A 18 -12.63 0.83 0.27
N ALA A 19 -12.77 0.23 1.45
CA ALA A 19 -11.76 -0.66 1.99
C ALA A 19 -11.65 -1.77 0.95
N ARG A 20 -10.65 -1.67 0.07
CA ARG A 20 -10.43 -2.68 -0.96
C ARG A 20 -10.02 -3.89 -0.15
N ALA A 21 -10.65 -5.04 -0.32
CA ALA A 21 -10.16 -6.26 0.32
C ALA A 21 -8.66 -6.49 0.01
N ASP A 22 -8.18 -5.94 -1.12
CA ASP A 22 -6.78 -5.83 -1.54
C ASP A 22 -5.89 -5.05 -0.55
N ASP A 23 -6.40 -4.06 0.20
CA ASP A 23 -5.62 -3.29 1.17
C ASP A 23 -5.10 -4.17 2.30
N GLY A 24 -5.83 -5.23 2.67
CA GLY A 24 -5.41 -6.19 3.71
C GLY A 24 -4.25 -7.06 3.25
N ASP A 25 -4.35 -7.62 2.04
CA ASP A 25 -3.26 -8.40 1.42
C ASP A 25 -2.05 -7.51 1.08
N LEU A 26 -2.27 -6.28 0.62
CA LEU A 26 -1.24 -5.28 0.36
C LEU A 26 -0.50 -4.90 1.66
N GLN A 27 -1.24 -4.64 2.74
CA GLN A 27 -0.67 -4.37 4.06
C GLN A 27 0.12 -5.58 4.57
N ARG A 28 -0.39 -6.79 4.38
CA ARG A 28 0.31 -8.02 4.74
C ARG A 28 1.63 -8.17 3.98
N ALA A 29 1.63 -7.95 2.67
CA ALA A 29 2.84 -7.99 1.85
C ALA A 29 3.87 -6.93 2.30
N LEU A 30 3.43 -5.73 2.69
CA LEU A 30 4.30 -4.70 3.26
C LEU A 30 4.92 -5.13 4.61
N ILE A 31 4.15 -5.79 5.48
CA ILE A 31 4.63 -6.31 6.77
C ILE A 31 5.66 -7.42 6.54
N GLU A 32 5.36 -8.39 5.68
CA GLU A 32 6.27 -9.49 5.33
C GLU A 32 7.59 -8.96 4.73
N ALA A 33 7.55 -7.84 3.99
CA ALA A 33 8.73 -7.17 3.46
C ALA A 33 9.44 -6.22 4.44
N SER A 34 9.00 -6.15 5.71
CA SER A 34 9.49 -5.19 6.71
C SER A 34 9.46 -3.74 6.20
N CYS A 35 8.33 -3.35 5.60
CA CYS A 35 8.07 -2.08 4.93
C CYS A 35 6.76 -1.45 5.44
N VAL A 36 6.51 -1.50 6.75
CA VAL A 36 5.27 -1.01 7.39
C VAL A 36 5.06 0.49 7.28
N ASN A 37 6.14 1.28 7.27
CA ASN A 37 6.09 2.72 7.01
C ASN A 37 6.57 2.96 5.58
N ALA A 38 5.62 2.96 4.63
CA ALA A 38 5.94 3.11 3.21
C ALA A 38 5.08 4.16 2.53
N LYS A 39 5.71 4.89 1.60
CA LYS A 39 4.98 5.68 0.61
C LYS A 39 4.67 4.78 -0.58
N ILE A 40 3.39 4.48 -0.79
CA ILE A 40 2.91 3.60 -1.86
C ILE A 40 2.53 4.43 -3.07
N THR A 41 3.00 4.02 -4.24
CA THR A 41 2.64 4.57 -5.55
C THR A 41 2.05 3.46 -6.40
N SER A 42 0.85 3.64 -6.94
CA SER A 42 0.29 2.69 -7.91
C SER A 42 0.98 2.89 -9.26
N LEU A 43 1.43 1.80 -9.86
CA LEU A 43 1.94 1.77 -11.22
C LEU A 43 0.84 1.37 -12.21
N ALA A 44 1.15 1.47 -13.51
CA ALA A 44 0.25 0.97 -14.55
C ALA A 44 0.02 -0.55 -14.37
N PRO A 45 -1.23 -1.01 -14.37
CA PRO A 45 -1.52 -2.43 -14.25
C PRO A 45 -1.04 -3.20 -15.48
N VAL A 46 -0.70 -4.48 -15.28
CA VAL A 46 -0.29 -5.38 -16.35
C VAL A 46 -1.32 -6.50 -16.46
N GLY A 47 -2.20 -6.41 -17.46
CA GLY A 47 -3.32 -7.34 -17.60
C GLY A 47 -4.30 -7.24 -16.43
N LYS A 48 -4.44 -8.34 -15.67
CA LYS A 48 -5.30 -8.40 -14.46
C LYS A 48 -4.54 -8.09 -13.17
N THR A 49 -3.29 -7.72 -13.28
CA THR A 49 -2.38 -7.56 -12.14
C THR A 49 -2.26 -6.08 -11.78
N GLN A 50 -2.55 -5.75 -10.52
CA GLN A 50 -2.24 -4.44 -9.95
C GLN A 50 -0.78 -4.45 -9.52
N VAL A 51 -0.08 -3.35 -9.79
CA VAL A 51 1.33 -3.21 -9.43
C VAL A 51 1.49 -1.95 -8.61
N TYR A 52 2.09 -2.10 -7.44
CA TYR A 52 2.43 -1.02 -6.54
C TYR A 52 3.93 -0.93 -6.39
N GLU A 53 4.41 0.26 -6.12
CA GLU A 53 5.77 0.52 -5.68
C GLU A 53 5.73 1.14 -4.30
N ALA A 54 6.47 0.57 -3.36
CA ALA A 54 6.53 1.03 -1.98
C ALA A 54 7.94 1.52 -1.66
N ASN A 55 8.05 2.79 -1.26
CA ASN A 55 9.30 3.36 -0.74
C ASN A 55 9.30 3.24 0.80
N CYS A 56 10.12 2.33 1.33
CA CYS A 56 10.17 2.02 2.76
C CYS A 56 11.04 3.05 3.51
N PHE A 57 10.55 3.50 4.67
CA PHE A 57 11.26 4.40 5.60
C PHE A 57 11.62 5.78 5.05
N ASP A 58 10.94 6.23 3.99
CA ASP A 58 11.23 7.49 3.28
C ASP A 58 12.70 7.60 2.80
N SER A 59 13.42 6.49 2.82
CA SER A 59 14.79 6.37 2.33
C SER A 59 14.71 5.89 0.89
N SER A 60 15.15 6.71 -0.05
CA SER A 60 15.18 6.42 -1.49
C SER A 60 15.91 5.11 -1.87
N HIS A 61 16.63 4.50 -0.92
CA HIS A 61 17.41 3.28 -1.09
C HIS A 61 16.61 1.97 -0.91
N LYS A 62 15.42 1.99 -0.31
CA LYS A 62 14.62 0.76 -0.11
C LYS A 62 13.25 0.87 -0.77
N ARG A 63 13.23 0.71 -2.09
CA ARG A 63 12.00 0.59 -2.89
C ARG A 63 11.74 -0.88 -3.20
N ILE A 64 10.52 -1.34 -2.98
CA ILE A 64 10.06 -2.68 -3.33
C ILE A 64 8.86 -2.59 -4.28
N ARG A 65 8.63 -3.62 -5.09
CA ARG A 65 7.39 -3.74 -5.86
C ARG A 65 6.44 -4.68 -5.15
N ILE A 66 5.15 -4.40 -5.24
CA ILE A 66 4.12 -5.30 -4.76
C ILE A 66 3.19 -5.60 -5.92
N VAL A 67 2.97 -6.88 -6.16
CA VAL A 67 2.20 -7.38 -7.28
C VAL A 67 0.95 -8.03 -6.71
N CYS A 68 -0.22 -7.54 -7.10
CA CYS A 68 -1.49 -8.06 -6.64
C CYS A 68 -2.30 -8.67 -7.79
N LEU A 69 -2.70 -9.94 -7.63
CA LEU A 69 -3.51 -10.67 -8.60
C LEU A 69 -4.73 -11.27 -7.89
N THR A 70 -5.93 -10.91 -8.36
CA THR A 70 -7.20 -11.42 -7.79
C THR A 70 -7.26 -11.22 -6.26
N GLY A 71 -6.81 -10.06 -5.77
CA GLY A 71 -6.82 -9.71 -4.35
C GLY A 71 -5.71 -10.32 -3.50
N ARG A 72 -4.80 -11.12 -4.06
CA ARG A 72 -3.61 -11.62 -3.36
C ARG A 72 -2.40 -10.78 -3.75
N CYS A 73 -1.72 -10.20 -2.77
CA CYS A 73 -0.53 -9.38 -2.97
C CYS A 73 0.73 -10.09 -2.53
N VAL A 74 1.81 -9.93 -3.29
CA VAL A 74 3.15 -10.42 -2.95
C VAL A 74 4.17 -9.31 -3.14
N ALA A 75 5.08 -9.17 -2.17
CA ALA A 75 6.21 -8.26 -2.30
C ALA A 75 7.29 -8.91 -3.16
N ASP A 76 7.55 -8.33 -4.32
CA ASP A 76 8.74 -8.60 -5.12
C ASP A 76 9.89 -7.80 -4.51
N ASN A 77 10.58 -8.42 -3.55
CA ASN A 77 11.81 -7.89 -2.97
C ASN A 77 13.01 -8.45 -3.75
N PRO A 78 13.66 -7.68 -4.64
CA PRO A 78 14.84 -8.15 -5.37
C PRO A 78 16.03 -8.49 -4.45
N TYR A 79 15.97 -8.12 -3.17
CA TYR A 79 17.00 -8.43 -2.17
C TYR A 79 16.74 -9.72 -1.37
N ALA A 80 15.56 -10.34 -1.45
CA ALA A 80 15.27 -11.58 -0.72
C ALA A 80 15.87 -12.84 -1.37
N GLY A 81 16.52 -12.70 -2.54
CA GLY A 81 17.16 -13.80 -3.28
C GLY A 81 18.68 -13.74 -3.35
N ARG A 82 19.34 -13.02 -2.44
CA ARG A 82 20.81 -13.00 -2.32
C ARG A 82 21.27 -13.35 -0.90
N ASP A 83 20.72 -14.42 -0.34
CA ASP A 83 21.27 -15.03 0.88
C ASP A 83 21.22 -16.56 0.83
N ASP A 84 21.37 -17.15 -0.37
CA ASP A 84 21.54 -18.59 -0.57
C ASP A 84 22.40 -18.82 -1.82
N SER A 85 23.73 -18.82 -1.66
CA SER A 85 24.84 -19.36 -2.51
C SER A 85 26.08 -18.51 -2.17
N ASP A 86 27.07 -18.91 -1.36
CA ASP A 86 27.75 -20.20 -1.29
C ASP A 86 28.27 -20.48 0.14
N ASN A 87 27.67 -21.45 0.84
CA ASN A 87 28.36 -22.25 1.84
C ASN A 87 28.42 -23.69 1.33
N GLU A 88 29.30 -23.94 0.35
CA GLU A 88 29.70 -25.32 0.05
C GLU A 88 31.16 -25.42 -0.37
N ARG A 89 31.97 -25.67 0.67
CA ARG A 89 33.26 -26.38 0.72
C ARG A 89 34.57 -25.59 0.66
#